data_AF-K9Q4K0-F1
#
_entry.id   AF-K9Q4K0-F1
#
_cell.length_a   1.000
_cell.length_b   1.000
_cell.length_c   1.000
_cell.angle_alpha   90.00
_cell.angle_beta   90.00
_cell.angle_gamma   90.00
#
_symmetry.space_group_name_H-M   'P 1'
#
loop_
_entity.id
_entity.type
_entity.pdbx_description
1 polymer ?
#
loop_
_entity_poly.entity_id
_entity_poly.type
_entity_poly.pdbx_seq_one_letter_code
_entity_poly.pdbx_strand_id
1 'polypeptide(L)'
;MTGNVSPLLASRSANTNSRPFDVSEAIELTANASVEEIQTVIRAAYRQVFGNIHLMESERLATAESQLQNGTISVREFIRIIAKSDFYRANFFETCSRYRSIELNFKHLLGRAPSSYDETVPHSHILDQQGFEAEIDSYLDSDEYQSNFGDFIVPYNRGYNSQIGQNLSGFVNNFKVYTSLSTSDRVGTDIKESNQSRLAGVLLQDTTPSIPITDFRQFLRKVFAPPKVTQDNLLAPAPVLSAEELRIRAKEEEQSQIIDDLRKQLASLEYTSNLGAQFLGQEYTLSTGNTSDGQLGLQFGSTKVQEQAKEIERLQGQLMTANSLTMIAEKRLGKWRTKMFS
;
A
#
# COMPACT_ATOMS: atom_id res chain seq x y z
N MET A 1 -24.01 4.16 -59.86
CA MET A 1 -23.45 5.23 -59.03
C MET A 1 -23.35 4.71 -57.61
N THR A 2 -22.21 4.08 -57.31
CA THR A 2 -21.91 3.39 -56.05
C THR A 2 -21.41 4.42 -55.04
N GLY A 3 -22.25 4.78 -54.08
CA GLY A 3 -21.88 5.61 -52.94
C GLY A 3 -21.27 4.74 -51.85
N ASN A 4 -19.94 4.77 -51.75
CA ASN A 4 -19.15 4.18 -50.69
C ASN A 4 -19.49 4.91 -49.37
N VAL A 5 -20.20 4.26 -48.45
CA VAL A 5 -20.37 4.77 -47.08
C VAL A 5 -19.20 4.20 -46.27
N SER A 6 -18.20 5.04 -46.02
CA SER A 6 -17.04 4.71 -45.20
C SER A 6 -17.47 4.22 -43.81
N PRO A 7 -16.96 3.07 -43.31
CA PRO A 7 -17.12 2.72 -41.91
C PRO A 7 -16.11 3.56 -41.11
N LEU A 8 -16.61 4.40 -40.19
CA LEU A 8 -15.79 5.02 -39.15
C LEU A 8 -15.40 3.93 -38.13
N LEU A 9 -14.49 3.05 -38.54
CA LEU A 9 -13.74 2.19 -37.63
C LEU A 9 -12.94 3.11 -36.70
N ALA A 10 -13.23 3.00 -35.41
CA ALA A 10 -12.41 3.53 -34.35
C ALA A 10 -10.93 3.25 -34.65
N SER A 11 -10.14 4.32 -34.79
CA SER A 11 -8.71 4.20 -34.97
C SER A 11 -8.12 3.48 -33.77
N ARG A 12 -7.67 2.24 -34.00
CA ARG A 12 -6.76 1.51 -33.12
C ARG A 12 -5.44 2.29 -33.06
N SER A 13 -5.37 3.29 -32.17
CA SER A 13 -4.16 4.07 -31.96
C SER A 13 -3.26 3.34 -30.97
N ALA A 14 -2.32 2.59 -31.53
CA ALA A 14 -1.16 2.08 -30.80
C ALA A 14 -0.26 3.26 -30.39
N ASN A 15 -0.45 3.77 -29.18
CA ASN A 15 0.52 4.62 -28.47
C ASN A 15 0.55 4.17 -27.00
N THR A 16 1.26 3.07 -26.74
CA THR A 16 1.34 2.37 -25.46
C THR A 16 2.44 2.91 -24.54
N ASN A 17 2.60 4.24 -24.44
CA ASN A 17 3.52 4.83 -23.48
C ASN A 17 2.96 6.17 -23.00
N SER A 18 2.40 6.20 -21.77
CA SER A 18 1.95 7.36 -20.96
C SER A 18 0.45 7.51 -20.61
N ARG A 19 -0.32 6.43 -20.48
CA ARG A 19 -1.62 6.49 -19.77
C ARG A 19 -1.52 5.79 -18.40
N PRO A 20 -1.41 6.52 -17.28
CA PRO A 20 -1.41 5.91 -15.95
C PRO A 20 -2.78 5.34 -15.54
N PHE A 21 -3.83 5.63 -16.31
CA PHE A 21 -5.14 5.00 -16.23
C PHE A 21 -5.44 4.40 -17.60
N ASP A 22 -5.09 3.13 -17.78
CA ASP A 22 -5.36 2.48 -19.07
C ASP A 22 -6.87 2.33 -19.24
N VAL A 23 -7.32 2.69 -20.45
CA VAL A 23 -8.71 2.65 -20.87
C VAL A 23 -9.22 1.23 -20.63
N SER A 24 -10.24 1.05 -19.80
CA SER A 24 -11.00 -0.19 -19.86
C SER A 24 -11.63 -0.21 -21.25
N GLU A 25 -10.99 -0.90 -22.19
CA GLU A 25 -11.48 -1.01 -23.57
C GLU A 25 -12.93 -1.47 -23.50
N ALA A 26 -13.80 -0.83 -24.29
CA ALA A 26 -15.20 -1.20 -24.36
C ALA A 26 -15.27 -2.67 -24.83
N ILE A 27 -15.75 -3.55 -23.95
CA ILE A 27 -15.94 -4.96 -24.29
C ILE A 27 -17.34 -5.06 -24.87
N GLU A 28 -17.39 -5.22 -26.18
CA GLU A 28 -18.62 -5.33 -26.95
C GLU A 28 -18.92 -6.80 -27.26
N LEU A 29 -20.17 -7.20 -27.10
CA LEU A 29 -20.63 -8.54 -27.46
C LEU A 29 -21.07 -8.52 -28.93
N THR A 30 -20.25 -9.08 -29.82
CA THR A 30 -20.57 -9.15 -31.25
C THR A 30 -21.50 -10.33 -31.56
N ALA A 31 -22.28 -10.25 -32.65
CA ALA A 31 -23.27 -11.28 -33.01
C ALA A 31 -22.69 -12.69 -33.27
N ASN A 32 -21.38 -12.79 -33.57
CA ASN A 32 -20.68 -14.06 -33.81
C ASN A 32 -19.62 -14.33 -32.73
N ALA A 33 -19.87 -13.89 -31.49
CA ALA A 33 -18.91 -14.02 -30.40
C ALA A 33 -18.60 -15.49 -30.09
N SER A 34 -17.32 -15.78 -29.84
CA SER A 34 -16.89 -17.09 -29.36
C SER A 34 -17.32 -17.34 -27.91
N VAL A 35 -17.37 -18.60 -27.48
CA VAL A 35 -17.70 -18.94 -26.08
C VAL A 35 -16.73 -18.27 -25.10
N GLU A 36 -15.45 -18.14 -25.47
CA GLU A 36 -14.42 -17.48 -24.67
C GLU A 36 -14.65 -15.96 -24.56
N GLU A 37 -15.09 -15.31 -25.64
CA GLU A 37 -15.47 -13.89 -25.63
C GLU A 37 -16.68 -13.65 -24.73
N ILE A 38 -17.71 -14.49 -24.81
CA ILE A 38 -18.88 -14.39 -23.95
C ILE A 38 -18.49 -14.56 -22.48
N GLN A 39 -17.61 -15.51 -22.16
CA GLN A 39 -17.09 -15.66 -20.80
C GLN A 39 -16.29 -14.44 -20.34
N THR A 40 -15.55 -13.80 -21.25
CA THR A 40 -14.82 -12.56 -20.97
C THR A 40 -15.78 -11.41 -20.66
N VAL A 41 -16.87 -11.29 -21.43
CA VAL A 41 -17.95 -10.32 -21.17
C VAL A 41 -18.60 -10.56 -19.81
N ILE A 42 -18.94 -11.81 -19.49
CA ILE A 42 -19.53 -12.18 -18.19
C ILE A 42 -18.60 -11.76 -17.04
N ARG A 43 -17.30 -12.08 -17.13
CA ARG A 43 -16.31 -11.71 -16.11
C ARG A 43 -16.16 -10.19 -16.00
N ALA A 44 -16.15 -9.48 -17.12
CA ALA A 44 -16.08 -8.03 -17.14
C ALA A 44 -17.32 -7.37 -16.51
N ALA A 45 -18.51 -7.88 -16.82
CA ALA A 45 -19.78 -7.41 -16.26
C ALA A 45 -19.79 -7.59 -14.73
N TYR A 46 -19.41 -8.77 -14.23
CA TYR A 46 -19.30 -8.97 -12.78
C TYR A 46 -18.25 -8.07 -12.14
N ARG A 47 -17.07 -7.91 -12.76
CA ARG A 47 -16.01 -7.05 -12.22
C ARG A 47 -16.47 -5.60 -12.11
N GLN A 48 -17.17 -5.11 -13.12
CA GLN A 48 -17.69 -3.74 -13.16
C GLN A 48 -18.83 -3.55 -12.16
N VAL A 49 -19.88 -4.37 -12.23
CA VAL A 49 -21.11 -4.19 -11.44
C VAL A 49 -20.85 -4.47 -9.97
N PHE A 50 -20.02 -5.47 -9.64
CA PHE A 50 -19.67 -5.76 -8.25
C PHE A 50 -18.45 -5.01 -7.73
N GLY A 51 -17.93 -4.01 -8.45
CA GLY A 51 -16.90 -3.14 -7.91
C GLY A 51 -15.62 -3.85 -7.50
N ASN A 52 -15.19 -4.84 -8.29
CA ASN A 52 -14.01 -5.66 -8.05
C ASN A 52 -14.06 -6.48 -6.72
N ILE A 53 -15.25 -6.83 -6.25
CA ILE A 53 -15.44 -7.81 -5.18
C ILE A 53 -15.10 -9.22 -5.70
N HIS A 54 -14.49 -10.04 -4.85
CA HIS A 54 -14.20 -11.44 -5.15
C HIS A 54 -15.48 -12.26 -5.03
N LEU A 55 -15.92 -12.86 -6.13
CA LEU A 55 -17.10 -13.72 -6.15
C LEU A 55 -16.73 -15.18 -5.92
N MET A 56 -17.52 -15.84 -5.08
CA MET A 56 -17.48 -17.30 -4.93
C MET A 56 -18.36 -17.98 -5.98
N GLU A 57 -18.08 -19.24 -6.29
CA GLU A 57 -18.86 -19.98 -7.29
C GLU A 57 -20.34 -20.11 -6.93
N SER A 58 -20.67 -20.17 -5.64
CA SER A 58 -22.05 -20.24 -5.12
C SER A 58 -22.83 -18.93 -5.30
N GLU A 59 -22.17 -17.80 -5.48
CA GLU A 59 -22.79 -16.48 -5.60
C GLU A 59 -23.05 -16.10 -7.06
N ARG A 60 -22.56 -16.91 -8.01
CA ARG A 60 -22.72 -16.66 -9.44
C ARG A 60 -24.13 -16.99 -9.92
N LEU A 61 -24.65 -16.15 -10.80
CA LEU A 61 -25.99 -16.29 -11.37
C LEU A 61 -25.97 -17.17 -12.61
N ALA A 62 -25.82 -18.49 -12.43
CA ALA A 62 -25.69 -19.46 -13.53
C ALA A 62 -26.84 -19.41 -14.56
N THR A 63 -28.06 -19.11 -14.11
CA THR A 63 -29.24 -18.97 -14.99
C THR A 63 -29.08 -17.78 -15.94
N ALA A 64 -28.65 -16.62 -15.42
CA ALA A 64 -28.45 -15.42 -16.22
C ALA A 64 -27.28 -15.57 -17.19
N GLU A 65 -26.19 -16.22 -16.76
CA GLU A 65 -25.05 -16.55 -17.63
C GLU A 65 -25.46 -17.44 -18.81
N SER A 66 -26.30 -18.44 -18.54
CA SER A 66 -26.81 -19.35 -19.57
C SER A 66 -27.72 -18.63 -20.57
N GLN A 67 -28.57 -17.71 -20.09
CA GLN A 67 -29.43 -16.90 -20.95
C GLN A 67 -28.62 -15.97 -21.85
N LEU A 68 -27.52 -15.38 -21.35
CA LEU A 68 -26.63 -14.55 -22.14
C LEU A 68 -25.86 -15.38 -23.18
N GLN A 69 -25.37 -16.57 -22.81
CA GLN A 69 -24.70 -17.49 -23.74
C GLN A 69 -25.62 -17.93 -24.89
N ASN A 70 -26.91 -18.13 -24.60
CA ASN A 70 -27.91 -18.46 -25.61
C ASN A 70 -28.37 -17.25 -26.43
N GLY A 71 -27.94 -16.03 -26.10
CA GLY A 71 -28.39 -14.80 -26.74
C GLY A 71 -29.87 -14.46 -26.50
N THR A 72 -30.49 -15.03 -25.46
CA THR A 72 -31.89 -14.74 -25.11
C THR A 72 -32.04 -13.35 -24.49
N ILE A 73 -31.01 -12.89 -23.79
CA ILE A 73 -30.95 -11.58 -23.14
C ILE A 73 -29.79 -10.77 -23.71
N SER A 74 -29.92 -9.44 -23.71
CA SER A 74 -28.84 -8.52 -24.05
C SER A 74 -27.88 -8.33 -22.88
N VAL A 75 -26.73 -7.68 -23.12
CA VAL A 75 -25.76 -7.36 -22.06
C VAL A 75 -26.39 -6.39 -21.04
N ARG A 76 -27.21 -5.43 -21.51
CA ARG A 76 -27.97 -4.53 -20.64
C ARG A 76 -28.92 -5.30 -19.71
N GLU A 77 -29.67 -6.25 -20.24
CA GLU A 77 -30.60 -7.06 -19.44
C GLU A 77 -29.84 -7.98 -18.47
N PHE A 78 -28.69 -8.52 -18.88
CA PHE A 78 -27.82 -9.26 -17.99
C PHE A 78 -27.33 -8.40 -16.81
N ILE A 79 -26.93 -7.16 -17.06
CA ILE A 79 -26.54 -6.21 -16.02
C ILE A 79 -27.72 -5.86 -15.11
N ARG A 80 -28.93 -5.72 -15.66
CA ARG A 80 -30.17 -5.52 -14.88
C ARG A 80 -30.38 -6.66 -13.89
N ILE A 81 -30.26 -7.91 -14.35
CA ILE A 81 -30.42 -9.09 -13.50
C ILE A 81 -29.33 -9.13 -12.40
N ILE A 82 -28.08 -8.80 -12.74
CA ILE A 82 -26.98 -8.73 -11.76
C ILE A 82 -27.24 -7.66 -10.71
N ALA A 83 -27.61 -6.44 -11.12
CA ALA A 83 -27.83 -5.32 -10.23
C ALA A 83 -29.05 -5.52 -9.30
N LYS A 84 -30.05 -6.30 -9.74
CA LYS A 84 -31.22 -6.70 -8.92
C LYS A 84 -30.98 -7.93 -8.05
N SER A 85 -29.83 -8.58 -8.15
CA SER A 85 -29.53 -9.78 -7.37
C SER A 85 -29.41 -9.49 -5.87
N ASP A 86 -29.75 -10.49 -5.05
CA ASP A 86 -29.62 -10.41 -3.60
C ASP A 86 -28.18 -10.11 -3.16
N PHE A 87 -27.19 -10.62 -3.91
CA PHE A 87 -25.78 -10.35 -3.64
C PHE A 87 -25.42 -8.87 -3.82
N TYR A 88 -25.92 -8.22 -4.88
CA TYR A 88 -25.73 -6.79 -5.09
C TYR A 88 -26.39 -5.98 -3.97
N ARG A 89 -27.64 -6.32 -3.66
CA ARG A 89 -28.44 -5.67 -2.62
C ARG A 89 -27.79 -5.75 -1.24
N ALA A 90 -27.35 -6.93 -0.81
CA ALA A 90 -26.72 -7.11 0.50
C ALA A 90 -25.44 -6.27 0.66
N ASN A 91 -24.61 -6.17 -0.40
CA ASN A 91 -23.34 -5.46 -0.34
C ASN A 91 -23.48 -3.94 -0.48
N PHE A 92 -24.31 -3.46 -1.42
CA PHE A 92 -24.32 -2.05 -1.81
C PHE A 92 -25.55 -1.28 -1.34
N PHE A 93 -26.64 -1.96 -0.98
CA PHE A 93 -27.86 -1.32 -0.51
C PHE A 93 -28.03 -1.46 1.00
N GLU A 94 -27.98 -2.69 1.52
CA GLU A 94 -28.27 -2.95 2.95
C GLU A 94 -27.13 -2.54 3.89
N THR A 95 -25.88 -2.70 3.43
CA THR A 95 -24.69 -2.40 4.25
C THR A 95 -24.29 -0.92 4.19
N CYS A 96 -24.66 -0.22 3.12
CA CYS A 96 -24.17 1.13 2.82
C CYS A 96 -25.18 2.22 3.22
N SER A 97 -24.67 3.43 3.45
CA SER A 97 -25.53 4.61 3.56
C SER A 97 -26.19 4.92 2.21
N ARG A 98 -27.41 5.48 2.24
CA ARG A 98 -28.20 5.78 1.04
C ARG A 98 -27.42 6.53 -0.06
N TYR A 99 -26.74 7.61 0.29
CA TYR A 99 -25.96 8.39 -0.67
C TYR A 99 -24.74 7.62 -1.20
N ARG A 100 -24.18 6.69 -0.42
CA ARG A 100 -23.12 5.78 -0.89
C ARG A 100 -23.67 4.77 -1.89
N SER A 101 -24.87 4.23 -1.66
CA SER A 101 -25.54 3.35 -2.61
C SER A 101 -25.78 4.03 -3.95
N ILE A 102 -26.33 5.25 -3.93
CA ILE A 102 -26.53 6.07 -5.14
C ILE A 102 -25.19 6.32 -5.85
N GLU A 103 -24.15 6.76 -5.12
CA GLU A 103 -22.80 6.98 -5.65
C GLU A 103 -22.23 5.72 -6.35
N LEU A 104 -22.43 4.55 -5.73
CA LEU A 104 -22.01 3.27 -6.27
C LEU A 104 -22.85 2.85 -7.48
N ASN A 105 -24.15 3.11 -7.51
CA ASN A 105 -24.99 2.86 -8.68
C ASN A 105 -24.49 3.65 -9.90
N PHE A 106 -24.16 4.94 -9.73
CA PHE A 106 -23.53 5.75 -10.78
C PHE A 106 -22.20 5.15 -11.25
N LYS A 107 -21.37 4.67 -10.31
CA LYS A 107 -20.10 4.01 -10.62
C LYS A 107 -20.28 2.71 -11.42
N HIS A 108 -21.16 1.83 -10.96
CA HIS A 108 -21.33 0.48 -11.49
C HIS A 108 -22.06 0.48 -12.82
N LEU A 109 -23.14 1.24 -12.93
CA LEU A 109 -24.06 1.21 -14.08
C LEU A 109 -23.71 2.26 -15.13
N LEU A 110 -23.41 3.50 -14.72
CA LEU A 110 -23.13 4.60 -15.65
C LEU A 110 -21.63 4.86 -15.88
N GLY A 111 -20.76 4.24 -15.08
CA GLY A 111 -19.31 4.37 -15.23
C GLY A 111 -18.76 5.75 -14.92
N ARG A 112 -19.45 6.55 -14.09
CA ARG A 112 -19.04 7.91 -13.72
C ARG A 112 -19.43 8.24 -12.28
N ALA A 113 -18.93 9.35 -11.78
CA ALA A 113 -19.43 9.95 -10.54
C ALA A 113 -20.63 10.91 -10.83
N PRO A 114 -21.52 11.11 -9.85
CA PRO A 114 -22.51 12.19 -9.90
C PRO A 114 -21.82 13.55 -9.98
N SER A 115 -22.33 14.43 -10.84
CA SER A 115 -21.69 15.73 -11.09
C SER A 115 -22.10 16.81 -10.09
N SER A 116 -23.34 16.74 -9.60
CA SER A 116 -23.97 17.66 -8.65
C SER A 116 -24.96 16.91 -7.76
N TYR A 117 -25.33 17.52 -6.64
CA TYR A 117 -26.37 17.03 -5.75
C TYR A 117 -27.72 16.84 -6.44
N ASP A 118 -28.06 17.73 -7.39
CA ASP A 118 -29.33 17.71 -8.13
C ASP A 118 -29.54 16.41 -8.92
N GLU A 119 -28.47 15.72 -9.34
CA GLU A 119 -28.58 14.40 -10.00
C GLU A 119 -28.94 13.29 -9.00
N THR A 120 -28.55 13.42 -7.73
CA THR A 120 -28.78 12.39 -6.71
C THR A 120 -30.18 12.45 -6.10
N VAL A 121 -30.78 13.64 -6.08
CA VAL A 121 -32.14 13.90 -5.56
C VAL A 121 -33.23 13.06 -6.25
N PRO A 122 -33.33 12.97 -7.60
CA PRO A 122 -34.38 12.19 -8.24
C PRO A 122 -34.27 10.70 -7.91
N HIS A 123 -33.06 10.12 -7.90
CA HIS A 123 -32.87 8.72 -7.54
C HIS A 123 -33.25 8.44 -6.09
N SER A 124 -32.92 9.37 -5.19
CA SER A 124 -33.40 9.37 -3.81
C SER A 124 -34.93 9.31 -3.76
N HIS A 125 -35.63 10.19 -4.48
CA HIS A 125 -37.09 10.17 -4.51
C HIS A 125 -37.69 8.88 -5.09
N ILE A 126 -37.11 8.31 -6.15
CA ILE A 126 -37.56 7.03 -6.73
C ILE A 126 -37.42 5.91 -5.70
N LEU A 127 -36.31 5.87 -4.98
CA LEU A 127 -36.05 4.88 -3.93
C LEU A 127 -37.13 4.94 -2.83
N ASP A 128 -37.56 6.14 -2.42
CA ASP A 128 -38.63 6.31 -1.41
C ASP A 128 -40.01 5.89 -1.92
N GLN A 129 -40.30 6.13 -3.21
CA GLN A 129 -41.64 5.92 -3.77
C GLN A 129 -41.86 4.50 -4.29
N GLN A 130 -40.85 3.94 -4.96
CA GLN A 130 -40.96 2.72 -5.78
C GLN A 130 -40.00 1.62 -5.32
N GLY A 131 -39.02 1.94 -4.48
CA GLY A 131 -38.06 1.00 -3.91
C GLY A 131 -36.81 0.78 -4.79
N PHE A 132 -36.01 -0.20 -4.38
CA PHE A 132 -34.67 -0.46 -4.92
C PHE A 132 -34.68 -0.91 -6.40
N GLU A 133 -35.58 -1.82 -6.79
CA GLU A 133 -35.59 -2.35 -8.15
C GLU A 133 -35.91 -1.29 -9.20
N ALA A 134 -36.85 -0.39 -8.88
CA ALA A 134 -37.23 0.73 -9.74
C ALA A 134 -36.11 1.78 -9.84
N GLU A 135 -35.36 1.98 -8.76
CA GLU A 135 -34.16 2.83 -8.78
C GLU A 135 -33.12 2.28 -9.78
N ILE A 136 -32.85 0.98 -9.76
CA ILE A 136 -31.92 0.33 -10.70
C ILE A 136 -32.39 0.48 -12.16
N ASP A 137 -33.69 0.27 -12.41
CA ASP A 137 -34.25 0.43 -13.75
C ASP A 137 -34.13 1.88 -14.25
N SER A 138 -34.28 2.87 -13.36
CA SER A 138 -34.12 4.29 -13.71
C SER A 138 -32.73 4.62 -14.29
N TYR A 139 -31.68 3.91 -13.88
CA TYR A 139 -30.33 4.09 -14.42
C TYR A 139 -30.19 3.44 -15.81
N LEU A 140 -30.71 2.23 -15.98
CA LEU A 140 -30.54 1.43 -17.20
C LEU A 140 -31.45 1.87 -18.34
N ASP A 141 -32.61 2.43 -18.02
CA ASP A 141 -33.57 2.98 -18.98
C ASP A 141 -33.33 4.47 -19.27
N SER A 142 -32.26 5.05 -18.73
CA SER A 142 -31.86 6.42 -19.06
C SER A 142 -31.30 6.54 -20.48
N ASP A 143 -31.59 7.66 -21.14
CA ASP A 143 -31.03 7.99 -22.45
C ASP A 143 -29.49 8.02 -22.42
N GLU A 144 -28.92 8.39 -21.27
CA GLU A 144 -27.47 8.39 -21.05
C GLU A 144 -26.87 6.99 -21.16
N TYR A 145 -27.53 5.96 -20.59
CA TYR A 145 -27.05 4.59 -20.71
C TYR A 145 -27.11 4.12 -22.16
N GLN A 146 -28.25 4.35 -22.82
CA GLN A 146 -28.48 3.93 -24.21
C GLN A 146 -27.49 4.60 -25.18
N SER A 147 -27.21 5.89 -25.02
CA SER A 147 -26.34 6.63 -25.94
C SER A 147 -24.86 6.24 -25.81
N ASN A 148 -24.44 5.69 -24.68
CA ASN A 148 -23.03 5.42 -24.39
C ASN A 148 -22.68 3.93 -24.45
N PHE A 149 -23.54 3.05 -23.96
CA PHE A 149 -23.30 1.60 -23.92
C PHE A 149 -24.23 0.83 -24.86
N GLY A 150 -25.42 1.35 -25.12
CA GLY A 150 -26.44 0.60 -25.86
C GLY A 150 -26.79 -0.72 -25.17
N ASP A 151 -27.07 -1.76 -25.96
CA ASP A 151 -27.54 -3.06 -25.45
C ASP A 151 -26.44 -4.13 -25.32
N PHE A 152 -25.29 -3.93 -25.96
CA PHE A 152 -24.28 -4.98 -26.15
C PHE A 152 -22.90 -4.65 -25.56
N ILE A 153 -22.72 -3.46 -24.98
CA ILE A 153 -21.44 -3.04 -24.40
C ILE A 153 -21.53 -3.11 -22.88
N VAL A 154 -20.52 -3.70 -22.25
CA VAL A 154 -20.40 -3.69 -20.78
C VAL A 154 -20.05 -2.26 -20.33
N PRO A 155 -20.73 -1.70 -19.30
CA PRO A 155 -20.38 -0.42 -18.72
C PRO A 155 -18.91 -0.38 -18.33
N TYR A 156 -18.26 0.73 -18.66
CA TYR A 156 -16.87 0.98 -18.33
C TYR A 156 -16.74 2.37 -17.75
N ASN A 157 -15.69 2.59 -16.95
CA ASN A 157 -15.42 3.91 -16.40
C ASN A 157 -15.19 4.90 -17.55
N ARG A 158 -16.00 5.95 -17.65
CA ARG A 158 -15.94 7.01 -18.66
C ARG A 158 -15.71 8.39 -18.04
N GLY A 159 -15.87 8.53 -16.72
CA GLY A 159 -15.77 9.82 -16.03
C GLY A 159 -14.37 10.45 -16.05
N TYR A 160 -13.36 9.77 -16.61
CA TYR A 160 -12.03 10.32 -16.85
C TYR A 160 -11.94 11.11 -18.16
N ASN A 161 -12.89 10.95 -19.10
CA ASN A 161 -12.92 11.76 -20.31
C ASN A 161 -13.77 13.01 -20.06
N SER A 162 -13.21 14.19 -20.31
CA SER A 162 -13.99 15.42 -20.31
C SER A 162 -14.95 15.40 -21.51
N GLN A 163 -16.25 15.41 -21.23
CA GLN A 163 -17.31 15.44 -22.24
C GLN A 163 -17.74 16.89 -22.48
N ILE A 164 -18.03 17.22 -23.73
CA ILE A 164 -18.51 18.56 -24.11
C ILE A 164 -19.89 18.77 -23.48
N GLY A 165 -20.07 19.87 -22.75
CA GLY A 165 -21.33 20.20 -22.09
C GLY A 165 -21.52 19.60 -20.69
N GLN A 166 -20.53 18.86 -20.17
CA GLN A 166 -20.56 18.32 -18.81
C GLN A 166 -19.69 19.14 -17.85
N ASN A 167 -20.10 19.17 -16.58
CA ASN A 167 -19.39 19.89 -15.54
C ASN A 167 -18.04 19.24 -15.21
N LEU A 168 -17.01 20.07 -14.97
CA LEU A 168 -15.69 19.58 -14.54
C LEU A 168 -15.75 18.89 -13.17
N SER A 169 -16.71 19.24 -12.31
CA SER A 169 -16.93 18.59 -11.02
C SER A 169 -17.09 17.08 -11.16
N GLY A 170 -17.82 16.60 -12.18
CA GLY A 170 -17.98 15.17 -12.45
C GLY A 170 -16.65 14.45 -12.69
N PHE A 171 -15.74 15.07 -13.45
CA PHE A 171 -14.40 14.54 -13.69
C PHE A 171 -13.57 14.49 -12.40
N VAL A 172 -13.56 15.56 -11.60
CA VAL A 172 -12.81 15.60 -10.33
C VAL A 172 -13.39 14.62 -9.31
N ASN A 173 -14.72 14.53 -9.23
CA ASN A 173 -15.44 13.58 -8.38
C ASN A 173 -15.13 12.13 -8.76
N ASN A 174 -14.93 11.85 -10.06
CA ASN A 174 -14.63 10.51 -10.55
C ASN A 174 -13.36 9.93 -9.88
N PHE A 175 -12.32 10.74 -9.65
CA PHE A 175 -11.10 10.29 -8.98
C PHE A 175 -11.26 9.98 -7.48
N LYS A 176 -12.31 10.49 -6.84
CA LYS A 176 -12.63 10.11 -5.45
C LYS A 176 -13.35 8.76 -5.38
N VAL A 177 -14.20 8.48 -6.37
CA VAL A 177 -14.96 7.23 -6.45
C VAL A 177 -14.05 6.10 -6.95
N TYR A 178 -13.26 6.36 -8.00
CA TYR A 178 -12.27 5.44 -8.55
C TYR A 178 -10.88 5.78 -8.00
N THR A 179 -10.45 5.05 -6.99
CA THR A 179 -9.15 5.29 -6.32
C THR A 179 -8.01 4.52 -7.00
N SER A 180 -8.07 3.19 -7.02
CA SER A 180 -7.03 2.33 -7.57
C SER A 180 -7.59 1.04 -8.16
N LEU A 181 -6.87 0.44 -9.12
CA LEU A 181 -7.30 -0.78 -9.84
C LEU A 181 -7.45 -2.02 -8.94
N SER A 182 -6.74 -2.03 -7.81
CA SER A 182 -6.74 -3.14 -6.85
C SER A 182 -7.70 -2.91 -5.67
N THR A 183 -8.44 -1.80 -5.67
CA THR A 183 -9.44 -1.54 -4.64
C THR A 183 -10.73 -2.33 -4.92
N SER A 184 -11.47 -2.65 -3.87
CA SER A 184 -12.85 -3.15 -3.99
C SER A 184 -13.79 -2.15 -3.32
N ASP A 185 -15.03 -2.06 -3.79
CA ASP A 185 -15.99 -1.10 -3.22
C ASP A 185 -16.50 -1.47 -1.82
N ARG A 186 -16.28 -2.72 -1.41
CA ARG A 186 -16.58 -3.22 -0.06
C ARG A 186 -15.54 -2.81 0.98
N VAL A 187 -14.26 -2.76 0.61
CA VAL A 187 -13.16 -2.48 1.53
C VAL A 187 -12.69 -1.05 1.36
N GLY A 188 -13.08 -0.18 2.31
CA GLY A 188 -12.53 1.18 2.41
C GLY A 188 -11.06 1.18 2.84
N THR A 189 -10.38 2.31 2.66
CA THR A 189 -9.05 2.54 3.25
C THR A 189 -9.08 2.44 4.78
N ASP A 190 -10.21 2.83 5.38
CA ASP A 190 -10.50 2.68 6.79
C ASP A 190 -11.82 1.91 6.99
N ILE A 191 -11.86 0.99 7.96
CA ILE A 191 -13.02 0.13 8.26
C ILE A 191 -14.28 0.95 8.61
N LYS A 192 -14.10 2.15 9.16
CA LYS A 192 -15.21 3.06 9.54
C LYS A 192 -15.79 3.82 8.35
N GLU A 193 -15.03 3.98 7.27
CA GLU A 193 -15.39 4.78 6.11
C GLU A 193 -15.93 3.96 4.94
N SER A 194 -15.84 2.61 5.00
CA SER A 194 -16.27 1.74 3.90
C SER A 194 -17.73 1.94 3.48
N ASN A 195 -18.61 2.22 4.46
CA ASN A 195 -20.06 2.29 4.24
C ASN A 195 -20.55 3.75 4.06
N GLN A 196 -19.65 4.73 4.20
CA GLN A 196 -19.96 6.15 4.07
C GLN A 196 -19.76 6.63 2.63
N SER A 197 -20.57 7.60 2.21
CA SER A 197 -20.44 8.25 0.90
C SER A 197 -19.14 9.06 0.84
N ARG A 198 -18.35 8.88 -0.23
CA ARG A 198 -17.11 9.64 -0.45
C ARG A 198 -17.40 11.03 -1.00
N LEU A 199 -18.55 11.17 -1.67
CA LEU A 199 -18.92 12.39 -2.37
C LEU A 199 -19.97 13.24 -1.67
N ALA A 200 -20.77 12.74 -0.72
CA ALA A 200 -21.91 13.51 -0.21
C ALA A 200 -21.52 14.90 0.32
N GLY A 201 -20.46 15.00 1.14
CA GLY A 201 -19.99 16.30 1.64
C GLY A 201 -19.54 17.26 0.53
N VAL A 202 -18.97 16.72 -0.56
CA VAL A 202 -18.53 17.48 -1.74
C VAL A 202 -19.73 17.99 -2.52
N LEU A 203 -20.71 17.10 -2.78
CA LEU A 203 -21.92 17.40 -3.55
C LEU A 203 -22.81 18.41 -2.82
N LEU A 204 -22.98 18.29 -1.51
CA LEU A 204 -23.81 19.22 -0.74
C LEU A 204 -23.23 20.65 -0.68
N GLN A 205 -21.90 20.77 -0.80
CA GLN A 205 -21.22 22.07 -0.72
C GLN A 205 -20.87 22.63 -2.11
N ASP A 206 -21.15 21.88 -3.18
CA ASP A 206 -20.69 22.15 -4.56
C ASP A 206 -19.20 22.57 -4.63
N THR A 207 -18.38 22.00 -3.75
CA THR A 207 -16.94 22.30 -3.71
C THR A 207 -16.21 21.36 -4.65
N THR A 208 -15.25 21.87 -5.42
CA THR A 208 -14.39 20.98 -6.23
C THR A 208 -13.45 20.21 -5.31
N PRO A 209 -13.40 18.87 -5.39
CA PRO A 209 -12.49 18.11 -4.55
C PRO A 209 -11.02 18.45 -4.84
N SER A 210 -10.26 18.77 -3.79
CA SER A 210 -8.81 18.93 -3.92
C SER A 210 -8.16 17.57 -4.20
N ILE A 211 -7.62 17.40 -5.41
CA ILE A 211 -6.75 16.28 -5.73
C ILE A 211 -5.36 16.67 -5.21
N PRO A 212 -4.81 15.98 -4.19
CA PRO A 212 -3.52 16.36 -3.65
C PRO A 212 -2.46 16.19 -4.74
N ILE A 213 -1.83 17.29 -5.15
CA ILE A 213 -0.59 17.26 -5.92
C ILE A 213 0.43 16.59 -5.01
N THR A 214 0.59 15.29 -5.16
CA THR A 214 1.46 14.53 -4.28
C THR A 214 2.83 14.50 -4.94
N ASP A 215 3.72 15.35 -4.45
CA ASP A 215 5.15 15.24 -4.74
C ASP A 215 5.56 13.79 -4.41
N PHE A 216 6.10 13.05 -5.40
CA PHE A 216 6.25 11.59 -5.33
C PHE A 216 7.06 11.16 -4.10
N ARG A 217 8.00 11.99 -3.66
CA ARG A 217 8.78 11.78 -2.42
C ARG A 217 7.91 11.81 -1.16
N GLN A 218 6.93 12.70 -1.09
CA GLN A 218 6.00 12.78 0.02
C GLN A 218 5.03 11.59 0.03
N PHE A 219 4.62 11.11 -1.15
CA PHE A 219 3.84 9.89 -1.30
C PHE A 219 4.60 8.68 -0.76
N LEU A 220 5.81 8.45 -1.26
CA LEU A 220 6.65 7.33 -0.84
C LEU A 220 6.89 7.33 0.68
N ARG A 221 7.16 8.51 1.27
CA ARG A 221 7.32 8.61 2.73
C ARG A 221 6.07 8.21 3.51
N LYS A 222 4.87 8.48 2.99
CA LYS A 222 3.60 8.06 3.62
C LYS A 222 3.34 6.57 3.45
N VAL A 223 3.57 6.04 2.25
CA VAL A 223 3.34 4.61 1.93
C VAL A 223 4.27 3.70 2.72
N PHE A 224 5.54 4.11 2.87
CA PHE A 224 6.55 3.35 3.61
C PHE A 224 6.74 3.86 5.05
N ALA A 225 5.81 4.67 5.58
CA ALA A 225 5.85 5.04 6.98
C ALA A 225 5.60 3.80 7.85
N PRO A 226 6.41 3.55 8.91
CA PRO A 226 6.12 2.48 9.84
C PRO A 226 4.73 2.71 10.49
N PRO A 227 4.00 1.63 10.83
CA PRO A 227 2.67 1.75 11.42
C PRO A 227 2.76 2.60 12.70
N LYS A 228 1.88 3.61 12.81
CA LYS A 228 1.77 4.41 14.02
C LYS A 228 1.29 3.48 15.14
N VAL A 229 2.11 3.31 16.18
CA VAL A 229 1.69 2.60 17.39
C VAL A 229 0.64 3.47 18.08
N THR A 230 -0.63 3.10 17.93
CA THR A 230 -1.76 3.78 18.57
C THR A 230 -1.71 3.50 20.08
N GLN A 231 -1.50 4.53 20.89
CA GLN A 231 -1.42 4.45 22.35
C GLN A 231 -2.83 4.39 23.01
N ASP A 232 -3.71 3.51 22.54
CA ASP A 232 -5.12 3.52 22.97
C ASP A 232 -5.45 2.55 24.12
N ASN A 233 -4.45 1.90 24.72
CA ASN A 233 -4.65 1.15 25.96
C ASN A 233 -3.94 1.84 27.12
N LEU A 234 -4.67 2.74 27.79
CA LEU A 234 -4.35 3.20 29.14
C LEU A 234 -4.65 2.07 30.14
N LEU A 235 -3.77 1.07 30.17
CA LEU A 235 -3.54 0.24 31.33
C LEU A 235 -2.09 0.51 31.74
N ALA A 236 -1.92 1.46 32.67
CA ALA A 236 -0.66 1.93 33.27
C ALA A 236 0.54 2.02 32.29
N PRO A 237 0.96 3.22 31.83
CA PRO A 237 2.18 3.31 31.05
C PRO A 237 3.35 2.84 31.93
N ALA A 238 3.93 1.70 31.57
CA ALA A 238 5.33 1.45 31.89
C ALA A 238 6.12 2.69 31.43
N PRO A 239 7.05 3.24 32.23
CA PRO A 239 7.66 4.52 31.95
C PRO A 239 8.31 4.49 30.56
N VAL A 240 7.67 5.17 29.61
CA VAL A 240 8.16 5.35 28.25
C VAL A 240 9.35 6.28 28.36
N LEU A 241 10.53 5.70 28.27
CA LEU A 241 11.80 6.42 28.34
C LEU A 241 11.85 7.42 27.17
N SER A 242 12.20 8.66 27.50
CA SER A 242 12.32 9.76 26.57
C SER A 242 13.25 9.41 25.39
N ALA A 243 13.05 10.03 24.23
CA ALA A 243 13.87 9.78 23.04
C ALA A 243 15.38 10.03 23.28
N GLU A 244 15.72 10.87 24.27
CA GLU A 244 17.10 11.12 24.70
C GLU A 244 17.68 9.94 25.48
N GLU A 245 16.89 9.32 26.37
CA GLU A 245 17.31 8.14 27.13
C GLU A 245 17.57 6.92 26.23
N LEU A 246 16.79 6.75 25.16
CA LEU A 246 17.05 5.70 24.17
C LEU A 246 18.36 5.91 23.42
N ARG A 247 18.69 7.17 23.08
CA ARG A 247 19.97 7.51 22.41
C ARG A 247 21.16 7.27 23.33
N ILE A 248 21.02 7.57 24.62
CA ILE A 248 22.05 7.30 25.62
C ILE A 248 22.26 5.78 25.76
N ARG A 249 21.19 4.99 25.86
CA ARG A 249 21.28 3.52 25.91
C ARG A 249 21.91 2.91 24.67
N ALA A 250 21.53 3.37 23.48
CA ALA A 250 22.15 2.91 22.24
C ALA A 250 23.67 3.18 22.22
N LYS A 251 24.10 4.35 22.69
CA LYS A 251 25.54 4.66 22.83
C LYS A 251 26.24 3.79 23.87
N GLU A 252 25.60 3.50 25.00
CA GLU A 252 26.15 2.59 26.02
C GLU A 252 26.31 1.16 25.46
N GLU A 253 25.35 0.69 24.68
CA GLU A 253 25.40 -0.62 24.02
C GLU A 253 26.53 -0.68 22.99
N GLU A 254 26.66 0.32 22.12
CA GLU A 254 27.77 0.42 21.15
C GLU A 254 29.13 0.42 21.85
N GLN A 255 29.30 1.21 22.91
CA GLN A 255 30.55 1.26 23.66
C GLN A 255 30.86 -0.07 24.36
N SER A 256 29.85 -0.77 24.89
CA SER A 256 30.04 -2.08 25.51
C SER A 256 30.53 -3.14 24.50
N GLN A 257 29.99 -3.13 23.28
CA GLN A 257 30.42 -4.03 22.22
C GLN A 257 31.88 -3.78 21.82
N ILE A 258 32.28 -2.51 21.71
CA ILE A 258 33.67 -2.13 21.40
C ILE A 258 34.63 -2.64 22.49
N ILE A 259 34.26 -2.50 23.77
CA ILE A 259 35.07 -3.00 24.88
C ILE A 259 35.24 -4.52 24.79
N ASP A 260 34.16 -5.26 24.53
CA ASP A 260 34.21 -6.72 24.40
C ASP A 260 35.11 -7.17 23.25
N ASP A 261 35.05 -6.48 22.11
CA ASP A 261 35.89 -6.80 20.95
C ASP A 261 37.37 -6.48 21.20
N LEU A 262 37.68 -5.36 21.86
CA LEU A 262 39.06 -5.05 22.26
C LEU A 262 39.62 -6.09 23.24
N ARG A 263 38.80 -6.56 24.20
CA ARG A 263 39.18 -7.63 25.13
C ARG A 263 39.44 -8.94 24.40
N LYS A 264 38.60 -9.32 23.43
CA LYS A 264 38.83 -10.51 22.58
C LYS A 264 40.14 -10.39 21.79
N GLN A 265 40.41 -9.22 21.22
CA GLN A 265 41.66 -8.99 20.47
C GLN A 265 42.88 -9.12 21.39
N LEU A 266 42.85 -8.51 22.58
CA LEU A 266 43.91 -8.66 23.58
C LEU A 266 44.12 -10.13 23.95
N ALA A 267 43.05 -10.85 24.28
CA ALA A 267 43.11 -12.28 24.63
C ALA A 267 43.78 -13.13 23.53
N SER A 268 43.51 -12.83 22.26
CA SER A 268 44.15 -13.54 21.14
C SER A 268 45.65 -13.30 21.02
N LEU A 269 46.14 -12.14 21.50
CA LEU A 269 47.54 -11.73 21.40
C LEU A 269 48.37 -12.17 22.62
N GLU A 270 47.74 -12.46 23.75
CA GLU A 270 48.39 -12.73 25.06
C GLU A 270 49.57 -13.71 24.97
N TYR A 271 49.38 -14.83 24.27
CA TYR A 271 50.43 -15.85 24.13
C TYR A 271 51.67 -15.30 23.41
N THR A 272 51.47 -14.66 22.26
CA THR A 272 52.56 -14.14 21.43
C THR A 272 53.22 -12.90 22.04
N SER A 273 52.46 -12.05 22.74
CA SER A 273 53.01 -10.88 23.42
C SER A 273 53.85 -11.28 24.62
N ASN A 274 53.42 -12.29 25.40
CA ASN A 274 54.21 -12.86 26.51
C ASN A 274 55.53 -13.45 26.00
N LEU A 275 55.51 -14.17 24.87
CA LEU A 275 56.73 -14.66 24.23
C LEU A 275 57.66 -13.52 23.80
N GLY A 276 57.10 -12.45 23.21
CA GLY A 276 57.84 -11.24 22.83
C GLY A 276 58.50 -10.54 24.01
N ALA A 277 57.77 -10.42 25.12
CA ALA A 277 58.26 -9.82 26.36
C ALA A 277 59.40 -10.63 26.99
N GLN A 278 59.29 -11.97 27.00
CA GLN A 278 60.37 -12.86 27.44
C GLN A 278 61.65 -12.66 26.62
N PHE A 279 61.56 -12.43 25.30
CA PHE A 279 62.74 -12.14 24.48
C PHE A 279 63.43 -10.81 24.79
N LEU A 280 62.69 -9.85 25.36
CA LEU A 280 63.19 -8.55 25.82
C LEU A 280 63.70 -8.60 27.27
N GLY A 281 63.46 -9.69 28.01
CA GLY A 281 63.80 -9.79 29.43
C GLY A 281 62.96 -8.85 30.31
N GLN A 282 61.79 -8.42 29.82
CA GLN A 282 60.84 -7.58 30.56
C GLN A 282 59.61 -8.41 30.92
N GLU A 283 59.08 -8.22 32.13
CA GLU A 283 57.79 -8.78 32.50
C GLU A 283 56.67 -7.96 31.85
N TYR A 284 55.93 -8.59 30.94
CA TYR A 284 54.69 -8.05 30.42
C TYR A 284 53.54 -8.69 31.20
N THR A 285 52.79 -7.87 31.93
CA THR A 285 51.58 -8.29 32.62
C THR A 285 50.42 -7.48 32.05
N LEU A 286 49.39 -8.14 31.54
CA LEU A 286 48.13 -7.45 31.28
C LEU A 286 47.59 -7.01 32.64
N SER A 287 47.37 -5.70 32.80
CA SER A 287 46.74 -5.21 34.02
C SER A 287 45.26 -5.59 34.00
N THR A 288 44.93 -6.74 34.58
CA THR A 288 43.55 -7.13 34.92
C THR A 288 43.13 -6.34 36.16
N GLY A 289 42.94 -5.04 35.98
CA GLY A 289 42.41 -4.17 37.01
C GLY A 289 40.91 -4.37 37.10
N ASN A 290 40.45 -5.14 38.08
CA ASN A 290 39.10 -4.97 38.61
C ASN A 290 39.05 -3.57 39.24
N THR A 291 38.31 -2.65 38.64
CA THR A 291 37.86 -1.43 39.31
C THR A 291 36.84 -1.82 40.38
N SER A 292 37.34 -2.34 41.51
CA SER A 292 36.61 -2.39 42.75
C SER A 292 36.82 -1.06 43.46
N ASP A 293 35.98 -0.08 43.17
CA ASP A 293 35.66 0.98 44.11
C ASP A 293 34.19 1.35 43.96
N GLY A 294 33.40 0.94 44.95
CA GLY A 294 32.01 1.31 45.08
C GLY A 294 31.88 2.75 45.55
N GLN A 295 31.17 3.55 44.78
CA GLN A 295 30.26 4.55 45.34
C GLN A 295 28.89 4.37 44.70
N LEU A 296 27.98 3.79 45.48
CA LEU A 296 26.55 3.76 45.23
C LEU A 296 26.04 5.21 45.13
N GLY A 297 25.73 5.65 43.92
CA GLY A 297 25.01 6.87 43.65
C GLY A 297 24.22 6.70 42.36
N LEU A 298 22.89 6.82 42.44
CA LEU A 298 22.01 6.95 41.29
C LEU A 298 22.44 8.20 40.50
N GLN A 299 23.27 8.03 39.48
CA GLN A 299 23.67 9.09 38.56
C GLN A 299 23.36 8.66 37.12
N PHE A 300 22.63 9.54 36.46
CA PHE A 300 22.00 9.41 35.15
C PHE A 300 23.03 9.05 34.06
N GLY A 301 22.62 8.26 33.05
CA GLY A 301 23.46 7.53 32.08
C GLY A 301 24.56 8.29 31.32
N SER A 302 24.72 9.61 31.47
CA SER A 302 25.87 10.33 30.92
C SER A 302 27.19 9.98 31.60
N THR A 303 27.21 9.64 32.89
CA THR A 303 28.44 9.30 33.62
C THR A 303 29.00 7.95 33.18
N LYS A 304 28.11 6.96 33.00
CA LYS A 304 28.47 5.61 32.55
C LYS A 304 29.07 5.57 31.14
N VAL A 305 28.53 6.35 30.21
CA VAL A 305 29.09 6.53 28.85
C VAL A 305 30.51 7.11 28.89
N GLN A 306 30.79 8.03 29.82
CA GLN A 306 32.13 8.61 29.98
C GLN A 306 33.12 7.61 30.60
N GLU A 307 32.67 6.77 31.52
CA GLU A 307 33.50 5.69 32.09
C GLU A 307 33.87 4.65 31.04
N GLN A 308 32.90 4.21 30.23
CA GLN A 308 33.14 3.28 29.12
C GLN A 308 34.13 3.86 28.10
N ALA A 309 34.05 5.15 27.79
CA ALA A 309 34.99 5.81 26.88
C ALA A 309 36.45 5.78 27.40
N LYS A 310 36.65 6.02 28.70
CA LYS A 310 37.99 5.95 29.33
C LYS A 310 38.55 4.53 29.31
N GLU A 311 37.70 3.53 29.53
CA GLU A 311 38.12 2.13 29.48
C GLU A 311 38.51 1.70 28.06
N ILE A 312 37.81 2.18 27.03
CA ILE A 312 38.17 1.95 25.62
C ILE A 312 39.58 2.48 25.33
N GLU A 313 39.88 3.72 25.74
CA GLU A 313 41.20 4.33 25.51
C GLU A 313 42.32 3.53 26.20
N ARG A 314 42.06 3.07 27.43
CA ARG A 314 42.99 2.21 28.18
C ARG A 314 43.23 0.88 27.47
N LEU A 315 42.19 0.20 27.01
CA LEU A 315 42.29 -1.08 26.28
C LEU A 315 43.01 -0.92 24.94
N GLN A 316 42.77 0.17 24.22
CA GLN A 316 43.48 0.49 22.99
C GLN A 316 44.98 0.68 23.24
N GLY A 317 45.36 1.38 24.32
CA GLY A 317 46.75 1.52 24.74
C GLY A 317 47.42 0.17 25.01
N GLN A 318 46.73 -0.72 25.74
CA GLN A 318 47.21 -2.09 25.98
C GLN A 318 47.39 -2.88 24.68
N LEU A 319 46.43 -2.79 23.76
CA LEU A 319 46.46 -3.49 22.48
C LEU A 319 47.63 -3.02 21.60
N MET A 320 47.92 -1.72 21.59
CA MET A 320 49.09 -1.18 20.89
C MET A 320 50.40 -1.75 21.45
N THR A 321 50.54 -1.83 22.78
CA THR A 321 51.72 -2.45 23.40
C THR A 321 51.82 -3.94 23.10
N ALA A 322 50.69 -4.67 23.15
CA ALA A 322 50.63 -6.09 22.85
C ALA A 322 51.08 -6.36 21.41
N ASN A 323 50.51 -5.65 20.44
CA ASN A 323 50.84 -5.78 19.01
C ASN A 323 52.31 -5.46 18.71
N SER A 324 52.90 -4.47 19.41
CA SER A 324 54.34 -4.20 19.30
C SER A 324 55.16 -5.41 19.74
N LEU A 325 54.82 -6.02 20.88
CA LEU A 325 55.52 -7.20 21.40
C LEU A 325 55.31 -8.43 20.52
N THR A 326 54.10 -8.64 19.99
CA THR A 326 53.83 -9.77 19.06
C THR A 326 54.68 -9.65 17.80
N MET A 327 54.83 -8.45 17.22
CA MET A 327 55.67 -8.23 16.04
C MET A 327 57.14 -8.59 16.31
N ILE A 328 57.65 -8.28 17.52
CA ILE A 328 59.01 -8.64 17.93
C ILE A 328 59.14 -10.16 18.05
N ALA A 329 58.17 -10.82 18.69
CA ALA A 329 58.11 -12.26 18.83
C ALA A 329 58.12 -12.95 17.46
N GLU A 330 57.23 -12.53 16.56
CA GLU A 330 57.11 -13.08 15.21
C GLU A 330 58.39 -12.87 14.39
N LYS A 331 59.00 -11.68 14.44
CA LYS A 331 60.24 -11.40 13.72
C LYS A 331 61.40 -12.28 14.20
N ARG A 332 61.50 -12.53 15.52
CA ARG A 332 62.51 -13.43 16.09
C ARG A 332 62.21 -14.89 15.78
N LEU A 333 60.96 -15.32 15.91
CA LEU A 333 60.52 -16.66 15.51
C LEU A 333 60.78 -16.90 14.03
N GLY A 334 60.53 -15.92 13.16
CA GLY A 334 60.84 -15.97 11.74
C GLY A 334 62.32 -16.22 11.49
N LYS A 335 63.22 -15.45 12.12
CA LYS A 335 64.67 -15.66 12.03
C LYS A 335 65.10 -17.05 12.53
N TRP A 336 64.48 -17.55 13.59
CA TRP A 336 64.76 -18.88 14.12
C TRP A 336 64.27 -19.97 13.16
N ARG A 337 63.03 -19.85 12.66
CA ARG A 337 62.45 -20.73 11.65
C ARG A 337 63.33 -20.79 10.39
N THR A 338 63.81 -19.66 9.88
CA THR A 338 64.70 -19.63 8.71
C THR A 338 66.09 -20.21 8.98
N LYS A 339 66.55 -20.30 10.24
CA LYS A 339 67.85 -20.90 10.58
C LYS A 339 67.76 -22.41 10.87
N MET A 340 66.61 -22.88 11.34
CA MET A 340 66.39 -24.29 11.70
C MET A 340 65.81 -25.12 10.54
N PHE A 341 65.12 -24.47 9.59
CA PHE A 341 64.45 -25.13 8.45
C PHE A 341 64.97 -24.65 7.08
N SER A 342 66.09 -23.92 7.06
CA SER A 342 66.96 -23.72 5.87
C SER A 342 68.17 -24.62 6.01
#